data_AF-A0A1C5UG09-F1
#
_entry.id   AF-A0A1C5UG09-F1
#
_cell.length_a   1.000
_cell.length_b   1.000
_cell.length_c   1.000
_cell.angle_alpha   90.00
_cell.angle_beta   90.00
_cell.angle_gamma   90.00
#
_symmetry.space_group_name_H-M   'P 1'
#
loop_
_entity.id
_entity.type
_entity.pdbx_description
1 polymer ?
#
loop_
_entity_poly.entity_id
_entity_poly.type
_entity_poly.pdbx_seq_one_letter_code
_entity_poly.pdbx_strand_id
1 'polypeptide(L)' 'MEELNTEIEVGELIDTIEYDYPTFHLSMDCFWAKVSVGELELKEAEAAKWLTKDELDSVAWLPADITLIGKIKECMSI' A
#
# COMPACT_ATOMS: atom_id res chain seq x y z
N MET A 1 0.72 16.49 5.05
CA MET A 1 -0.57 16.37 4.36
C MET A 1 -0.27 16.61 2.89
N GLU A 2 -0.22 15.54 2.09
CA GLU A 2 0.25 15.59 0.71
C GLU A 2 -0.83 14.98 -0.21
N GLU A 3 -0.59 13.84 -0.84
CA GLU A 3 -1.41 13.35 -1.96
C GLU A 3 -2.89 12.97 -1.64
N LEU A 4 -3.18 12.53 -0.41
CA LEU A 4 -4.51 12.02 0.00
C LEU A 4 -5.27 12.93 1.00
N ASN A 5 -4.72 14.10 1.30
CA ASN A 5 -5.28 15.12 2.20
C ASN A 5 -6.00 14.58 3.47
N THR A 6 -5.43 13.58 4.12
CA THR A 6 -6.00 12.94 5.31
C THR A 6 -4.99 12.84 6.45
N GLU A 7 -5.48 12.82 7.68
CA GLU A 7 -4.67 12.42 8.83
C GLU A 7 -4.68 10.90 8.96
N ILE A 8 -3.50 10.33 9.20
CA ILE A 8 -3.32 8.90 9.43
C ILE A 8 -2.50 8.65 10.69
N GLU A 9 -2.76 7.53 11.33
CA GLU A 9 -1.89 6.90 12.31
C GLU A 9 -1.03 5.85 11.61
N VAL A 10 0.29 6.01 11.66
CA VAL A 10 1.24 5.01 11.16
C VAL A 10 1.38 3.91 12.20
N GLY A 11 1.16 2.66 11.76
CA GLY A 11 1.26 1.47 12.58
C GLY A 11 2.57 0.71 12.35
N GLU A 12 2.50 -0.61 12.54
CA GLU A 12 3.66 -1.50 12.43
C GLU A 12 4.18 -1.61 10.99
N LEU A 13 5.50 -1.82 10.87
CA LEU A 13 6.14 -2.17 9.62
C LEU A 13 5.62 -3.53 9.14
N ILE A 14 5.13 -3.58 7.90
CA ILE A 14 4.75 -4.82 7.22
C ILE A 14 6.00 -5.48 6.69
N ASP A 15 6.79 -4.73 5.91
CA ASP A 15 7.99 -5.21 5.25
C ASP A 15 8.83 -4.06 4.69
N THR A 16 10.10 -4.35 4.42
CA THR A 16 10.95 -3.53 3.55
C THR A 16 11.11 -4.24 2.22
N ILE A 17 10.53 -3.67 1.16
CA ILE A 17 10.61 -4.20 -0.19
C ILE A 17 11.91 -3.76 -0.83
N GLU A 18 12.75 -4.74 -1.18
CA GLU A 18 13.97 -4.53 -1.96
C GLU A 18 13.77 -5.12 -3.35
N TYR A 19 13.88 -4.29 -4.39
CA TYR A 19 13.63 -4.68 -5.76
C TYR A 19 14.59 -4.02 -6.76
N ASP A 20 15.28 -4.85 -7.55
CA ASP A 20 16.17 -4.40 -8.60
C ASP A 20 15.42 -4.16 -9.92
N TYR A 21 15.32 -2.89 -10.31
CA TYR A 21 14.98 -2.52 -11.68
C TYR A 21 16.24 -2.45 -12.54
N PRO A 22 16.13 -2.53 -13.88
CA PRO A 22 17.30 -2.51 -14.76
C PRO A 22 18.20 -1.27 -14.60
N THR A 23 17.66 -0.16 -14.11
CA THR A 23 18.36 1.13 -14.02
C THR A 23 18.58 1.63 -12.59
N PHE A 24 17.92 1.05 -11.59
CA PHE A 24 18.05 1.46 -10.20
C PHE A 24 17.59 0.36 -9.24
N HIS A 25 17.99 0.49 -7.97
CA HIS A 25 17.52 -0.35 -6.88
C HIS A 25 16.45 0.40 -6.07
N LEU A 26 15.29 -0.22 -5.87
CA LEU A 26 14.21 0.29 -5.02
C LEU A 26 14.31 -0.35 -3.64
N SER A 27 14.34 0.48 -2.60
CA SER A 27 14.15 0.11 -1.20
C SER A 27 12.95 0.88 -0.66
N MET A 28 11.91 0.18 -0.20
CA MET A 28 10.63 0.77 0.19
C MET A 28 10.07 0.16 1.47
N ASP A 29 10.03 0.95 2.54
CA ASP A 29 9.40 0.57 3.80
C ASP A 29 7.88 0.70 3.72
N CYS A 30 7.17 -0.39 3.98
CA CYS A 30 5.72 -0.46 3.89
C CYS A 30 5.11 -0.65 5.28
N PHE A 31 4.27 0.30 5.71
CA PHE A 31 3.65 0.29 7.04
C PHE A 31 2.15 0.09 6.96
N TRP A 32 1.57 -0.50 8.00
CA TRP A 32 0.14 -0.38 8.22
C TRP A 32 -0.21 1.09 8.51
N ALA A 33 -1.33 1.55 7.99
CA ALA A 33 -1.83 2.89 8.26
C ALA A 33 -3.33 2.84 8.54
N LYS A 34 -3.78 3.68 9.45
CA LYS A 34 -5.19 3.85 9.78
C LYS A 34 -5.57 5.31 9.60
N VAL A 35 -6.68 5.58 8.90
CA VAL A 35 -7.25 6.92 8.85
C VAL A 35 -7.73 7.31 10.24
N SER A 36 -7.14 8.38 10.81
CA SER A 36 -7.45 8.83 12.17
C SER A 36 -8.62 9.81 12.18
N VAL A 37 -8.72 10.67 11.17
CA VAL A 37 -9.76 11.68 11.01
C VAL A 37 -10.09 11.86 9.54
N GLY A 38 -11.39 11.91 9.20
CA GLY A 38 -11.86 12.24 7.86
C GLY A 38 -11.94 11.05 6.90
N GLU A 39 -11.93 11.36 5.60
CA GLU A 39 -11.94 10.41 4.48
C GLU A 39 -10.75 10.69 3.55
N LEU A 40 -10.33 9.70 2.76
CA LEU A 40 -9.27 9.87 1.77
C LEU A 40 -9.73 10.79 0.63
N GLU A 41 -9.12 11.97 0.50
CA GLU A 41 -9.40 12.91 -0.60
C GLU A 41 -8.21 12.94 -1.56
N LEU A 42 -8.42 12.47 -2.80
CA LEU A 42 -7.39 12.44 -3.83
C LEU A 42 -7.06 13.86 -4.30
N LYS A 43 -5.82 14.31 -4.10
CA LYS A 43 -5.31 15.59 -4.63
C LYS A 43 -4.53 15.45 -5.93
N GLU A 44 -3.78 14.36 -6.08
CA GLU A 44 -2.88 14.16 -7.21
C GLU A 44 -3.25 12.95 -8.08
N ALA A 45 -3.73 11.87 -7.46
CA ALA A 45 -4.13 10.66 -8.19
C ALA A 45 -5.52 10.82 -8.87
N GLU A 46 -5.67 10.20 -10.04
CA GLU A 46 -6.92 10.23 -10.83
C GLU A 46 -8.03 9.34 -10.21
N ALA A 47 -7.66 8.25 -9.55
CA ALA A 47 -8.61 7.30 -8.96
C ALA A 47 -8.03 6.52 -7.77
N ALA A 48 -8.92 6.07 -6.89
CA ALA A 48 -8.63 5.12 -5.83
C ALA A 48 -9.82 4.19 -5.61
N LYS A 49 -9.56 2.98 -5.11
CA LYS A 49 -10.58 1.99 -4.78
C LYS A 49 -10.20 1.25 -3.49
N TRP A 50 -11.16 1.12 -2.57
CA TRP A 50 -11.06 0.20 -1.44
C TRP A 50 -11.27 -1.23 -1.92
N LEU A 51 -10.39 -2.14 -1.51
CA LEU A 51 -10.43 -3.55 -1.88
C LEU A 51 -10.54 -4.41 -0.62
N THR A 52 -11.38 -5.42 -0.69
CA THR A 52 -11.33 -6.54 0.25
C THR A 52 -10.15 -7.45 -0.06
N LYS A 53 -9.79 -8.31 0.90
CA LYS A 53 -8.70 -9.30 0.75
C LYS A 53 -8.85 -10.15 -0.52
N ASP A 54 -10.07 -10.60 -0.81
CA ASP A 54 -10.38 -11.48 -1.95
C ASP A 54 -10.34 -10.72 -3.29
N GLU A 55 -10.49 -9.39 -3.26
CA GLU A 55 -10.39 -8.55 -4.45
C GLU A 55 -8.95 -8.15 -4.80
N LEU A 56 -7.97 -8.39 -3.91
CA LEU A 56 -6.58 -7.95 -4.13
C LEU A 56 -5.96 -8.56 -5.40
N ASP A 57 -6.37 -9.77 -5.80
CA ASP A 57 -5.90 -10.40 -7.06
C ASP A 57 -6.53 -9.84 -8.33
N SER A 58 -7.57 -8.99 -8.20
CA SER A 58 -8.23 -8.39 -9.36
C SER A 58 -7.46 -7.20 -9.96
N VAL A 59 -6.44 -6.71 -9.26
CA VAL A 59 -5.62 -5.58 -9.67
C VAL A 59 -4.28 -6.07 -10.22
N ALA A 60 -3.86 -5.50 -11.35
CA ALA A 60 -2.53 -5.72 -11.91
C ALA A 60 -1.50 -4.83 -11.18
N TRP A 61 -1.05 -5.29 -10.00
CA TRP A 61 -0.04 -4.61 -9.21
C TRP A 61 1.31 -4.52 -9.93
N LEU A 62 2.12 -3.52 -9.58
CA LEU A 62 3.48 -3.43 -10.10
C LEU A 62 4.33 -4.59 -9.56
N PRO A 63 5.40 -4.99 -10.27
CA PRO A 63 6.22 -6.12 -9.86
C PRO A 63 6.79 -6.05 -8.43
N ALA A 64 7.12 -4.84 -7.95
CA ALA A 64 7.63 -4.63 -6.60
C ALA A 64 6.55 -4.83 -5.52
N ASP A 65 5.28 -4.56 -5.83
CA ASP A 65 4.18 -4.63 -4.87
C ASP A 65 3.58 -6.05 -4.74
N ILE A 66 3.77 -6.92 -5.74
CA ILE A 66 3.18 -8.28 -5.73
C ILE A 66 3.57 -9.06 -4.47
N THR A 67 4.83 -8.95 -4.03
CA THR A 67 5.33 -9.61 -2.82
C THR A 67 4.67 -9.04 -1.56
N LEU A 68 4.50 -7.72 -1.49
CA LEU A 68 3.79 -7.04 -0.41
C LEU A 68 2.33 -7.48 -0.33
N ILE A 69 1.62 -7.57 -1.46
CA ILE A 69 0.22 -8.03 -1.51
C ILE A 69 0.09 -9.46 -0.99
N GLY A 70 1.07 -10.33 -1.30
CA GLY A 70 1.16 -11.67 -0.72
C GLY A 70 1.22 -11.63 0.82
N LYS A 71 2.12 -10.81 1.37
CA LYS A 71 2.29 -10.64 2.83
C LYS A 71 1.03 -10.08 3.50
N ILE A 72 0.41 -9.06 2.89
CA ILE A 72 -0.84 -8.46 3.39
C ILE A 72 -1.92 -9.54 3.53
N LYS A 73 -2.09 -10.42 2.55
CA LYS A 73 -3.08 -11.51 2.64
C LYS A 73 -2.79 -12.49 3.75
N GLU A 74 -1.54 -12.85 3.97
CA GLU A 74 -1.15 -13.72 5.08
C GLU A 74 -1.46 -13.06 6.43
N CYS A 75 -1.09 -11.79 6.62
CA CYS A 75 -1.41 -11.03 7.83
C CYS A 75 -2.91 -10.85 8.08
N MET A 76 -3.72 -10.77 7.01
CA MET A 76 -5.18 -10.66 7.09
C MET A 76 -5.88 -12.03 7.17
N SER A 77 -5.15 -13.13 7.39
CA SER A 77 -5.74 -14.46 7.63
C SER A 77 -5.90 -14.66 9.13
N ILE A 78 -7.11 -14.37 9.64
CA ILE A 78 -7.57 -14.77 10.99
C ILE A 78 -8.36 -16.06 10.87
#